data_AF-A0A8S3PNT5-F1
#
_entry.id   AF-A0A8S3PNT5-F1
#
_cell.length_a   1.000
_cell.length_b   1.000
_cell.length_c   1.000
_cell.angle_alpha   90.00
_cell.angle_beta   90.00
_cell.angle_gamma   90.00
#
_symmetry.space_group_name_H-M   'P 1'
#
loop_
_entity.id
_entity.type
_entity.pdbx_description
1 polymer ?
#
loop_
_entity_poly.entity_id
_entity_poly.type
_entity_poly.pdbx_seq_one_letter_code
_entity_poly.pdbx_strand_id
1 'polypeptide(L)'
;MGVPSIIVLAKKNPSFWEVCDFMDIKLVIDGNCLYNLLYEYLNIDTIGNFSEYAEKVEMFFMWLFDRRITPYVVFDGAYDIDDKKIETLKSRSQQRIEKPEDKTPILAKITFTKILEKLRIQYIKCDFEADRDIQMLANDLKCPVLSRDSDFFHL
;
A
#
# COMPACT_ATOMS: atom_id res chain seq x y z
N MET A 1 -0.38 -0.71 -11.49
CA MET A 1 -1.58 -1.40 -12.04
C MET A 1 -1.07 -2.80 -12.34
N GLY A 2 -1.24 -3.78 -11.46
CA GLY A 2 -0.50 -5.03 -11.63
C GLY A 2 -0.78 -5.79 -12.93
N VAL A 3 0.26 -6.33 -13.57
CA VAL A 3 0.14 -7.32 -14.65
C VAL A 3 -0.44 -8.66 -14.11
N PRO A 4 -1.71 -9.01 -14.41
CA PRO A 4 -2.39 -10.14 -13.75
C PRO A 4 -1.77 -11.52 -14.04
N SER A 5 -1.15 -11.67 -15.21
CA SER A 5 -0.49 -12.91 -15.63
C SER A 5 0.72 -13.26 -14.77
N ILE A 6 1.37 -12.25 -14.18
CA ILE A 6 2.57 -12.43 -13.35
C ILE A 6 2.22 -13.00 -11.98
N ILE A 7 1.12 -12.55 -11.38
CA ILE A 7 0.62 -13.12 -10.12
C ILE A 7 0.26 -14.60 -10.31
N VAL A 8 -0.38 -14.95 -11.43
CA VAL A 8 -0.72 -16.35 -11.75
C VAL A 8 0.53 -17.19 -11.97
N LEU A 9 1.54 -16.65 -12.64
CA LEU A 9 2.83 -17.32 -12.83
C LEU A 9 3.54 -17.53 -11.48
N ALA A 10 3.58 -16.51 -10.63
CA ALA A 10 4.23 -16.56 -9.34
C ALA A 10 3.58 -17.62 -8.43
N LYS A 11 2.23 -17.65 -8.37
CA LYS A 11 1.49 -18.67 -7.60
C LYS A 11 1.71 -20.11 -8.09
N LYS A 12 1.96 -20.31 -9.38
CA LYS A 12 2.20 -21.64 -9.98
C LYS A 12 3.63 -22.15 -9.78
N ASN A 13 4.54 -21.30 -9.32
CA ASN A 13 5.96 -21.63 -9.16
C ASN A 13 6.38 -21.41 -7.70
N PRO A 14 6.24 -22.42 -6.82
CA PRO A 14 6.61 -22.34 -5.41
C PRO A 14 8.06 -21.89 -5.18
N SER A 15 8.97 -22.15 -6.13
CA SER A 15 10.37 -21.76 -6.09
C SER A 15 10.66 -20.26 -6.11
N PHE A 16 9.67 -19.42 -6.44
CA PHE A 16 9.82 -17.96 -6.39
C PHE A 16 9.56 -17.39 -4.99
N TRP A 17 9.10 -18.20 -4.06
CA TRP A 17 8.76 -17.77 -2.71
C TRP A 17 9.79 -18.30 -1.73
N GLU A 18 10.34 -17.40 -0.92
CA GLU A 18 11.16 -17.75 0.23
C GLU A 18 10.37 -17.43 1.50
N VAL A 19 10.38 -18.36 2.46
CA VAL A 19 9.83 -18.09 3.79
C VAL A 19 10.90 -17.32 4.55
N CYS A 20 10.68 -16.02 4.72
CA CYS A 20 11.57 -15.17 5.50
C CYS A 20 11.02 -14.99 6.91
N ASP A 21 11.84 -15.29 7.93
CA ASP A 21 11.58 -14.82 9.29
C ASP A 21 11.89 -13.33 9.36
N PHE A 22 10.84 -12.52 9.43
CA PHE A 22 10.96 -11.06 9.45
C PHE A 22 11.31 -10.58 10.86
N MET A 23 12.60 -10.63 11.22
CA MET A 23 13.14 -10.01 12.42
C MET A 23 14.35 -9.13 12.07
N ASP A 24 14.46 -7.96 12.70
CA ASP A 24 15.59 -7.04 12.52
C ASP A 24 15.80 -6.55 11.06
N ILE A 25 14.71 -6.33 10.32
CA ILE A 25 14.76 -5.85 8.94
C ILE A 25 14.17 -4.45 8.77
N LYS A 26 14.56 -3.77 7.70
CA LYS A 26 13.80 -2.64 7.17
C LYS A 26 12.69 -3.16 6.28
N LEU A 27 11.62 -2.39 6.09
CA LEU A 27 10.51 -2.75 5.21
C LEU A 27 10.02 -1.50 4.50
N VAL A 28 10.04 -1.49 3.17
CA VAL A 28 9.38 -0.44 2.39
C VAL A 28 7.94 -0.86 2.15
N ILE A 29 6.99 0.05 2.34
CA ILE A 29 5.56 -0.21 2.25
C ILE A 29 4.95 0.75 1.25
N ASP A 30 4.22 0.19 0.28
CA ASP A 30 3.29 0.95 -0.55
C ASP A 30 2.08 1.37 0.31
N GLY A 31 2.08 2.63 0.71
CA GLY A 31 1.06 3.19 1.58
C GLY A 31 -0.31 3.18 0.91
N ASN A 32 -0.38 3.47 -0.40
CA ASN A 32 -1.62 3.50 -1.14
C ASN A 32 -2.26 2.11 -1.21
N CYS A 33 -1.45 1.09 -1.42
CA CYS A 33 -1.92 -0.29 -1.34
C CYS A 33 -2.39 -0.65 0.08
N LEU A 34 -1.57 -0.39 1.09
CA LEU A 34 -1.82 -0.90 2.44
C LEU A 34 -3.08 -0.30 3.08
N TYR A 35 -3.28 1.01 2.99
CA TYR A 35 -4.45 1.63 3.63
C TYR A 35 -5.76 1.15 2.99
N ASN A 36 -5.76 0.92 1.66
CA ASN A 36 -6.91 0.37 0.96
C ASN A 36 -7.18 -1.09 1.39
N LEU A 37 -6.13 -1.92 1.45
CA LEU A 37 -6.24 -3.30 1.91
C LEU A 37 -6.79 -3.41 3.33
N LEU A 38 -6.27 -2.60 4.26
CA LEU A 38 -6.73 -2.61 5.64
C LEU A 38 -8.19 -2.17 5.74
N TYR A 39 -8.60 -1.19 4.94
CA TYR A 39 -9.99 -0.74 4.92
C TYR A 39 -10.94 -1.81 4.36
N GLU A 40 -10.58 -2.43 3.23
CA GLU A 40 -11.32 -3.55 2.62
C GLU A 40 -11.44 -4.74 3.58
N TYR A 41 -10.33 -5.13 4.23
CA TYR A 41 -10.29 -6.31 5.09
C TYR A 41 -11.19 -6.19 6.33
N LEU A 42 -11.30 -4.98 6.87
CA LEU A 42 -12.09 -4.74 8.07
C LEU A 42 -13.59 -4.69 7.81
N ASN A 43 -14.02 -4.72 6.53
CA ASN A 43 -15.42 -4.64 6.11
C ASN A 43 -16.22 -3.63 6.95
N ILE A 44 -15.65 -2.43 7.14
CA ILE A 44 -16.24 -1.40 7.98
C ILE A 44 -17.46 -0.88 7.21
N ASP A 45 -18.61 -1.50 7.47
CA ASP A 45 -19.90 -1.31 6.80
C ASP A 45 -20.50 0.10 7.01
N THR A 46 -19.80 1.02 7.66
CA THR A 46 -20.35 2.32 8.00
C THR A 46 -19.35 3.45 7.80
N ILE A 47 -19.79 4.42 7.00
CA ILE A 47 -19.30 5.78 6.95
C ILE A 47 -19.23 6.31 8.40
N GLY A 48 -18.09 6.17 9.08
CA GLY A 48 -17.91 6.76 10.40
C GLY A 48 -17.02 6.04 11.40
N ASN A 49 -16.85 4.71 11.37
CA ASN A 49 -16.05 4.02 12.38
C ASN A 49 -14.54 4.01 12.06
N PHE A 50 -13.96 5.21 11.90
CA PHE A 50 -12.53 5.37 11.69
C PHE A 50 -11.71 5.15 12.97
N SER A 51 -12.36 5.10 14.14
CA SER A 51 -11.69 4.74 15.40
C SER A 51 -11.22 3.29 15.38
N GLU A 52 -12.09 2.36 14.96
CA GLU A 52 -11.71 0.95 14.81
C GLU A 52 -10.65 0.77 13.72
N TYR A 53 -10.81 1.45 12.58
CA TYR A 53 -9.78 1.47 11.55
C TYR A 53 -8.43 1.96 12.10
N ALA A 54 -8.41 3.05 12.86
CA ALA A 54 -7.21 3.61 13.46
C ALA A 54 -6.53 2.61 14.41
N GLU A 55 -7.30 1.93 15.26
CA GLU A 55 -6.80 0.90 16.16
C GLU A 55 -6.12 -0.24 15.39
N LYS A 56 -6.74 -0.70 14.30
CA LYS A 56 -6.19 -1.80 13.49
C LYS A 56 -4.92 -1.40 12.75
N VAL A 57 -4.87 -0.17 12.22
CA VAL A 57 -3.64 0.39 11.63
C VAL A 57 -2.54 0.47 12.67
N GLU A 58 -2.85 0.95 13.88
CA GLU A 58 -1.89 1.04 14.98
C GLU A 58 -1.38 -0.35 15.39
N MET A 59 -2.27 -1.32 15.58
CA MET A 59 -1.92 -2.71 15.88
C MET A 59 -0.99 -3.32 14.82
N PHE A 60 -1.27 -3.08 13.53
CA PHE A 60 -0.43 -3.56 12.44
C PHE A 60 1.02 -3.06 12.57
N PHE A 61 1.21 -1.76 12.81
CA PHE A 61 2.56 -1.20 12.97
C PHE A 61 3.23 -1.59 14.28
N MET A 62 2.47 -1.71 15.38
CA MET A 62 3.01 -2.25 16.63
C MET A 62 3.53 -3.68 16.46
N TRP A 63 2.81 -4.53 15.72
CA TRP A 63 3.25 -5.89 15.41
C TRP A 63 4.56 -5.94 14.61
N LEU A 64 4.82 -4.96 13.74
CA LEU A 64 6.09 -4.80 13.04
C LEU A 64 7.21 -4.40 14.02
N PHE A 65 6.95 -3.43 14.90
CA PHE A 65 7.92 -2.98 15.88
C PHE A 65 8.30 -4.07 16.90
N ASP A 66 7.34 -4.89 17.34
CA ASP A 66 7.59 -6.03 18.22
C ASP A 66 8.57 -7.04 17.61
N ARG A 67 8.62 -7.09 16.26
CA ARG A 67 9.57 -7.90 15.47
C ARG A 67 10.84 -7.16 15.08
N ARG A 68 11.03 -5.94 15.57
CA ARG A 68 12.15 -5.06 15.21
C ARG A 68 12.20 -4.78 13.70
N ILE A 69 11.04 -4.75 13.06
CA ILE A 69 10.89 -4.33 11.67
C ILE A 69 10.78 -2.81 11.64
N THR A 70 11.61 -2.14 10.84
CA THR A 70 11.57 -0.68 10.65
C THR A 70 10.83 -0.33 9.36
N PRO A 71 9.58 0.15 9.42
CA PRO A 71 8.79 0.48 8.25
C PRO A 71 9.12 1.86 7.67
N TYR A 72 9.13 1.95 6.35
CA TYR A 72 9.19 3.17 5.56
C TYR A 72 8.01 3.19 4.60
N VAL A 73 7.09 4.16 4.74
CA VAL A 73 5.86 4.20 3.94
C VAL A 73 5.99 5.19 2.80
N VAL A 74 5.62 4.79 1.58
CA VAL A 74 5.66 5.65 0.40
C VAL A 74 4.24 5.79 -0.15
N PHE A 75 3.81 7.02 -0.42
CA PHE A 75 2.50 7.32 -1.01
C PHE A 75 2.64 7.93 -2.39
N ASP A 76 1.68 7.62 -3.28
CA ASP A 76 1.55 8.33 -4.55
C ASP A 76 1.29 9.83 -4.34
N GLY A 77 1.87 10.60 -5.25
CA GLY A 77 1.74 12.02 -5.47
C GLY A 77 0.58 12.42 -6.38
N ALA A 78 0.87 13.33 -7.29
CA ALA A 78 -0.02 13.67 -8.39
C ALA A 78 -0.05 12.53 -9.43
N TYR A 79 -1.04 12.54 -10.30
CA TYR A 79 -1.05 11.63 -11.43
C TYR A 79 -0.26 12.24 -12.59
N ASP A 80 0.60 11.45 -13.21
CA ASP A 80 1.27 11.83 -14.45
C ASP A 80 0.23 11.98 -15.58
N ILE A 81 0.32 13.06 -16.35
CA ILE A 81 -0.70 13.44 -17.35
C ILE A 81 -0.42 12.73 -18.68
N ASP A 82 -0.35 11.40 -18.63
CA ASP A 82 -0.28 10.56 -19.84
C ASP A 82 -1.69 10.14 -20.28
N ASP A 83 -1.97 10.18 -21.59
CA ASP A 83 -3.30 9.89 -22.16
C ASP A 83 -3.85 8.52 -21.74
N LYS A 84 -2.98 7.49 -21.63
CA LYS A 84 -3.35 6.15 -21.14
C LYS A 84 -3.76 6.14 -19.66
N LYS A 85 -3.16 7.00 -18.83
CA LYS A 85 -3.56 7.16 -17.43
C LYS A 85 -4.87 7.93 -17.32
N ILE A 86 -5.13 8.89 -18.19
CA ILE A 86 -6.41 9.62 -18.21
C ILE A 86 -7.57 8.66 -18.47
N GLU A 87 -7.45 7.73 -19.41
CA GLU A 87 -8.48 6.70 -19.63
C GLU A 87 -8.67 5.81 -18.39
N THR A 88 -7.58 5.40 -17.76
CA THR A 88 -7.60 4.59 -16.54
C THR A 88 -8.24 5.37 -15.37
N LEU A 89 -7.93 6.66 -15.22
CA LEU A 89 -8.51 7.55 -14.22
C LEU A 89 -9.99 7.81 -14.47
N LYS A 90 -10.40 8.01 -15.73
CA LYS A 90 -11.81 8.13 -16.12
C LYS A 90 -12.56 6.86 -15.81
N SER A 91 -12.04 5.70 -16.22
CA SER A 91 -12.64 4.39 -15.93
C SER A 91 -12.77 4.16 -14.42
N ARG A 92 -11.70 4.40 -13.65
CA ARG A 92 -11.73 4.30 -12.18
C ARG A 92 -12.70 5.29 -11.56
N SER A 93 -12.80 6.51 -12.09
CA SER A 93 -13.72 7.55 -11.60
C SER A 93 -15.17 7.24 -11.94
N GLN A 94 -15.44 6.64 -13.10
CA GLN A 94 -16.76 6.20 -13.49
C GLN A 94 -17.21 5.02 -12.62
N GLN A 95 -16.31 4.08 -12.36
CA GLN A 95 -16.50 3.07 -11.31
C GLN A 95 -16.67 3.68 -9.91
N ARG A 96 -16.19 4.92 -9.62
CA ARG A 96 -16.43 5.61 -8.32
C ARG A 96 -17.86 6.08 -8.20
N ILE A 97 -18.48 6.42 -9.33
CA ILE A 97 -19.85 6.90 -9.37
C ILE A 97 -20.83 5.72 -9.35
N GLU A 98 -20.50 4.62 -10.04
CA GLU A 98 -21.38 3.45 -10.15
C GLU A 98 -21.45 2.59 -8.88
N LYS A 99 -20.36 2.55 -8.08
CA LYS A 99 -20.29 1.78 -6.82
C LYS A 99 -19.57 2.58 -5.73
N PRO A 100 -20.29 3.47 -5.03
CA PRO A 100 -19.71 4.31 -3.98
C PRO A 100 -19.38 3.52 -2.71
N GLU A 101 -20.07 2.40 -2.46
CA GLU A 101 -19.93 1.54 -1.28
C GLU A 101 -18.63 0.71 -1.28
N ASP A 102 -18.08 0.39 -2.45
CA ASP A 102 -16.85 -0.42 -2.61
C ASP A 102 -15.55 0.38 -2.40
N LYS A 103 -15.60 1.59 -1.81
CA LYS A 103 -14.47 2.53 -1.85
C LYS A 103 -14.00 3.02 -0.51
N THR A 104 -12.69 2.95 -0.34
CA THR A 104 -11.95 3.53 0.78
C THR A 104 -12.18 5.05 0.85
N PRO A 105 -12.83 5.55 1.90
CA PRO A 105 -13.08 6.97 2.08
C PRO A 105 -11.77 7.75 2.19
N ILE A 106 -11.76 9.01 1.75
CA ILE A 106 -10.61 9.92 1.93
C ILE A 106 -10.15 10.01 3.39
N LEU A 107 -11.11 9.88 4.32
CA LEU A 107 -10.85 9.89 5.74
C LEU A 107 -10.04 8.66 6.20
N ALA A 108 -10.11 7.51 5.52
CA ALA A 108 -9.24 6.38 5.83
C ALA A 108 -7.77 6.71 5.55
N LYS A 109 -7.48 7.39 4.43
CA LYS A 109 -6.12 7.86 4.12
C LYS A 109 -5.64 8.86 5.17
N ILE A 110 -6.47 9.84 5.54
CA ILE A 110 -6.13 10.83 6.58
C ILE A 110 -5.87 10.16 7.92
N THR A 111 -6.76 9.26 8.35
CA THR A 111 -6.62 8.51 9.60
C THR A 111 -5.35 7.66 9.59
N PHE A 112 -5.04 7.00 8.47
CA PHE A 112 -3.82 6.23 8.31
C PHE A 112 -2.57 7.10 8.48
N THR A 113 -2.48 8.24 7.78
CA THR A 113 -1.34 9.17 7.91
C THR A 113 -1.20 9.71 9.33
N LYS A 114 -2.31 10.04 10.01
CA LYS A 114 -2.29 10.47 11.42
C LYS A 114 -1.71 9.41 12.35
N ILE A 115 -1.97 8.12 12.08
CA ILE A 115 -1.38 7.02 12.86
C ILE A 115 0.12 6.90 12.57
N LEU A 116 0.56 7.09 11.32
CA LEU A 116 2.00 7.14 11.01
C LEU A 116 2.70 8.26 11.79
N GLU A 117 2.12 9.46 11.79
CA GLU A 117 2.62 10.62 12.55
C GLU A 117 2.67 10.33 14.06
N LYS A 118 1.57 9.78 14.62
CA LYS A 118 1.47 9.39 16.05
C LYS A 118 2.59 8.42 16.44
N LEU A 119 2.84 7.42 15.60
CA LEU A 119 3.85 6.38 15.83
C LEU A 119 5.26 6.81 15.37
N ARG A 120 5.42 8.03 14.85
CA ARG A 120 6.68 8.56 14.30
C ARG A 120 7.29 7.67 13.21
N ILE A 121 6.43 7.04 12.41
CA ILE A 121 6.83 6.26 11.24
C ILE A 121 7.25 7.20 10.13
N GLN A 122 8.39 6.92 9.50
CA GLN A 122 8.87 7.70 8.38
C GLN A 122 8.00 7.41 7.16
N TYR A 123 7.48 8.46 6.55
CA TYR A 123 6.78 8.35 5.28
C TYR A 123 7.13 9.50 4.34
N ILE A 124 7.05 9.22 3.04
CA ILE A 124 7.22 10.20 1.97
C ILE A 124 6.00 10.17 1.06
N LYS A 125 5.77 11.31 0.40
CA LYS A 125 4.79 11.43 -0.68
C LYS A 125 5.54 11.83 -1.93
N CYS A 126 5.43 11.01 -2.96
CA CYS A 126 6.10 11.23 -4.24
C CYS A 126 5.49 12.42 -4.98
N ASP A 127 6.19 12.91 -6.02
CA ASP A 127 5.64 13.94 -6.91
C ASP A 127 4.59 13.32 -7.86
N PHE A 128 4.85 12.10 -8.32
CA PHE A 128 3.99 11.35 -9.24
C PHE A 128 3.66 9.95 -8.68
N GLU A 129 3.88 8.87 -9.43
CA GLU A 129 3.66 7.50 -8.93
C GLU A 129 4.81 7.03 -8.04
N ALA A 130 4.44 6.30 -6.98
CA ALA A 130 5.39 5.83 -5.99
C ALA A 130 6.24 4.62 -6.44
N ASP A 131 5.85 3.92 -7.51
CA ASP A 131 6.45 2.65 -7.90
C ASP A 131 7.98 2.73 -8.02
N ARG A 132 8.49 3.76 -8.72
CA ARG A 132 9.93 3.97 -8.89
C ARG A 132 10.63 4.32 -7.58
N ASP A 133 10.04 5.18 -6.77
CA ASP A 133 10.64 5.65 -5.52
C ASP A 133 10.65 4.53 -4.47
N ILE A 134 9.58 3.72 -4.40
CA ILE A 134 9.51 2.50 -3.60
C ILE A 134 10.65 1.56 -3.98
N GLN A 135 10.84 1.33 -5.28
CA GLN A 135 11.85 0.42 -5.77
C GLN A 135 13.27 0.92 -5.44
N MET A 136 13.56 2.18 -5.75
CA MET A 136 14.87 2.79 -5.46
C MET A 136 15.18 2.73 -3.97
N LEU A 137 14.20 3.10 -3.12
CA LEU A 137 14.35 3.06 -1.67
C LEU A 137 14.59 1.63 -1.15
N ALA A 138 13.85 0.65 -1.65
CA ALA A 138 13.99 -0.74 -1.24
C ALA A 138 15.36 -1.33 -1.64
N ASN A 139 15.84 -1.01 -2.84
CA ASN A 139 17.16 -1.41 -3.32
C ASN A 139 18.29 -0.77 -2.49
N ASP A 140 18.19 0.53 -2.21
CA ASP A 140 19.18 1.25 -1.41
C ASP A 140 19.24 0.73 0.04
N LEU A 141 18.08 0.43 0.63
CA LEU A 141 17.96 -0.13 1.97
C LEU A 141 18.20 -1.63 2.02
N LYS A 142 18.29 -2.31 0.87
CA LYS A 142 18.39 -3.77 0.71
C LYS A 142 17.31 -4.51 1.50
N CYS A 143 16.06 -4.13 1.29
CA CYS A 143 14.95 -4.63 2.07
C CYS A 143 13.72 -4.97 1.22
N PRO A 144 12.82 -5.84 1.71
CA PRO A 144 11.61 -6.19 0.98
C PRO A 144 10.64 -5.01 0.83
N VAL A 145 9.77 -5.13 -0.18
CA VAL A 145 8.63 -4.25 -0.42
C VAL A 145 7.34 -4.97 -0.04
N LEU A 146 6.47 -4.30 0.73
CA LEU A 146 5.09 -4.72 0.95
C LEU A 146 4.16 -3.95 0.01
N SER A 147 3.68 -4.61 -1.04
CA SER A 147 2.64 -4.09 -1.94
C SER A 147 1.80 -5.23 -2.51
N ARG A 148 0.61 -4.88 -3.03
CA ARG A 148 -0.27 -5.75 -3.84
C ARG A 148 -0.02 -5.53 -5.34
N ASP A 149 0.78 -4.54 -5.72
CA ASP A 149 1.12 -4.31 -7.11
C ASP A 149 2.13 -5.37 -7.58
N SER A 150 1.79 -6.09 -8.64
CA SER A 150 2.70 -7.10 -9.22
C SER A 150 3.78 -6.48 -10.08
N ASP A 151 3.70 -5.18 -10.36
CA ASP A 151 4.71 -4.47 -11.16
C ASP A 151 6.08 -4.48 -10.45
N PHE A 152 6.10 -4.65 -9.12
CA PHE A 152 7.32 -4.86 -8.32
C PHE A 152 8.04 -6.20 -8.59
N PHE A 153 7.45 -7.16 -9.31
CA PHE A 153 8.13 -8.42 -9.65
C PHE A 153 9.00 -8.34 -10.91
N HIS A 154 8.88 -7.28 -11.72
CA HIS A 154 9.53 -7.18 -13.04
C HIS A 154 10.48 -6.00 -13.20
N LEU A 155 10.63 -5.19 -12.14
CA LEU A 155 11.52 -4.05 -12.10
C LEU A 155 12.66 -4.34 -11.12
#